data_AF-A0A2H0XLL2-F1
#
_entry.id   AF-A0A2H0XLL2-F1
#
_cell.length_a   1.000
_cell.length_b   1.000
_cell.length_c   1.000
_cell.angle_alpha   90.00
_cell.angle_beta   90.00
_cell.angle_gamma   90.00
#
_symmetry.space_group_name_H-M   'P 1'
#
loop_
_entity.id
_entity.type
_entity.pdbx_description
1 polymer ?
#
loop_
_entity_poly.entity_id
_entity_poly.type
_entity_poly.pdbx_seq_one_letter_code
_entity_poly.pdbx_strand_id
1 'polypeptide(L)'
;MYKKILLLSLAILTVFACQRGGGYRDMAMITDAKRSLRGVKNALEEYWVDNATYPEEGADLEAVLKPYFLRVRYKENEDAAIHAASIQNARNQLDNITNLLANVKRQIVPRLDSSLQVKMLSHIEGVQNLISQYMLEIEAIEIPQVGIDAEDEFKAMLDILKEMNPELVISEIDDNLVRKGQEIIQSLDELKKRMAERLLDSVRVANATYKADAISRTFKVYEAYLTHQPLAQAEVVIPEREFENIETVLDTLAFDSLLIQVMEDIKGGINQYRSLEMRKDDMAGLLSGIQMIKRATAIMSKYEGTIRKNVHTSAIILEANVALHKMAEAIESYRRETGIYPSDDADLDSILHPRFIEITMGGDTIDRYEENLSYLDGFPSYLVVDPTSRFELRARVANEARTPIFSRVEIVSDWKKVVSAFAQGPTYRTIDPKVTYFLTATAKDSRRTLICERSPVREEKKAKK
;
A
#
# COMPACT_ATOMS: atom_id res chain seq x y z
N MET A 1 -9.07 -45.59 5.41
CA MET A 1 -7.77 -46.01 4.82
C MET A 1 -7.03 -44.90 4.05
N TYR A 2 -7.71 -43.89 3.51
CA TYR A 2 -7.07 -42.81 2.72
C TYR A 2 -6.27 -41.76 3.53
N LYS A 3 -6.51 -41.58 4.84
CA LYS A 3 -5.74 -40.64 5.68
C LYS A 3 -4.31 -41.10 6.01
N LYS A 4 -4.01 -42.40 5.98
CA LYS A 4 -2.65 -42.92 6.23
C LYS A 4 -1.74 -42.86 5.00
N ILE A 5 -2.31 -42.84 3.78
CA ILE A 5 -1.57 -42.76 2.52
C ILE A 5 -1.15 -41.30 2.21
N LEU A 6 -1.97 -40.32 2.63
CA LEU A 6 -1.65 -38.90 2.45
C LEU A 6 -0.53 -38.41 3.39
N LEU A 7 -0.42 -38.98 4.59
CA LEU A 7 0.67 -38.68 5.53
C LEU A 7 1.99 -39.36 5.15
N LEU A 8 1.93 -40.51 4.46
CA LEU A 8 3.12 -41.19 3.96
C LEU A 8 3.72 -40.46 2.74
N SER A 9 2.90 -39.86 1.89
CA SER A 9 3.35 -39.08 0.72
C SER A 9 3.97 -37.73 1.11
N LEU A 10 3.54 -37.12 2.21
CA LEU A 10 4.15 -35.89 2.74
C LEU A 10 5.51 -36.15 3.43
N ALA A 11 5.70 -37.34 4.04
CA ALA A 11 6.96 -37.75 4.65
C ALA A 11 8.01 -38.23 3.62
N ILE A 12 7.59 -38.64 2.43
CA ILE A 12 8.51 -39.06 1.35
C ILE A 12 9.08 -37.84 0.60
N LEU A 13 8.39 -36.69 0.61
CA LEU A 13 8.91 -35.44 0.05
C LEU A 13 10.02 -34.78 0.90
N THR A 14 10.23 -35.20 2.15
CA THR A 14 11.33 -34.71 3.00
C THR A 14 12.55 -35.62 3.04
N VAL A 15 12.47 -36.86 2.51
CA VAL A 15 13.55 -37.86 2.64
C VAL A 15 14.29 -38.15 1.32
N PHE A 16 13.81 -37.65 0.17
CA PHE A 16 14.60 -37.68 -1.09
C PHE A 16 15.59 -36.52 -1.24
N ALA A 17 15.86 -35.74 -0.18
CA ALA A 17 16.92 -34.72 -0.12
C ALA A 17 18.32 -35.31 0.16
N CYS A 18 18.57 -36.55 -0.25
CA CYS A 18 19.88 -37.18 -0.17
C CYS A 18 20.19 -37.90 -1.48
N GLN A 19 20.67 -37.15 -2.49
CA GLN A 19 22.02 -37.32 -3.03
C GLN A 19 22.27 -36.39 -4.22
N ARG A 20 23.36 -35.61 -4.10
CA ARG A 20 24.01 -34.71 -5.09
C ARG A 20 23.49 -33.27 -5.21
N GLY A 21 23.57 -32.53 -4.11
CA GLY A 21 23.62 -31.06 -4.13
C GLY A 21 23.38 -30.52 -2.73
N GLY A 22 24.22 -29.60 -2.23
CA GLY A 22 23.94 -28.89 -0.98
C GLY A 22 22.58 -28.16 -1.08
N GLY A 23 21.90 -27.94 0.04
CA GLY A 23 20.59 -27.28 0.06
C GLY A 23 20.63 -25.86 -0.53
N TYR A 24 19.48 -25.18 -0.62
CA TYR A 24 19.36 -23.84 -1.21
C TYR A 24 20.41 -22.82 -0.71
N ARG A 25 20.80 -22.91 0.58
CA ARG A 25 21.86 -22.09 1.16
C ARG A 25 23.25 -22.34 0.54
N ASP A 26 23.61 -23.61 0.33
CA ASP A 26 24.87 -23.98 -0.31
C ASP A 26 24.90 -23.54 -1.77
N MET A 27 23.77 -23.66 -2.48
CA MET A 27 23.63 -23.16 -3.85
C MET A 27 23.80 -21.64 -3.93
N ALA A 28 23.24 -20.89 -2.97
CA ALA A 28 23.44 -19.44 -2.88
C ALA A 28 24.91 -19.08 -2.62
N MET A 29 25.59 -19.77 -1.70
CA MET A 29 27.01 -19.57 -1.41
C MET A 29 27.92 -19.89 -2.60
N ILE A 30 27.65 -20.97 -3.33
CA ILE A 30 28.38 -21.32 -4.56
C ILE A 30 28.15 -20.26 -5.64
N THR A 31 26.92 -19.77 -5.79
CA THR A 31 26.57 -18.75 -6.78
C THR A 31 27.24 -17.42 -6.47
N ASP A 32 27.24 -17.01 -5.21
CA ASP A 32 27.92 -15.79 -4.76
C ASP A 32 29.43 -15.87 -4.98
N ALA A 33 30.05 -17.00 -4.61
CA ALA A 33 31.47 -17.24 -4.88
C ALA A 33 31.77 -17.26 -6.39
N LYS A 34 30.94 -17.88 -7.24
CA LYS A 34 31.12 -17.85 -8.71
C LYS A 34 31.05 -16.42 -9.26
N ARG A 35 30.08 -15.62 -8.79
CA ARG A 35 29.93 -14.21 -9.19
C ARG A 35 31.15 -13.40 -8.78
N SER A 36 31.63 -13.57 -7.54
CA SER A 36 32.82 -12.90 -7.03
C SER A 36 34.09 -13.31 -7.78
N LEU A 37 34.26 -14.60 -8.11
CA LEU A 37 35.41 -15.08 -8.87
C LEU A 37 35.43 -14.53 -10.30
N ARG A 38 34.25 -14.37 -10.91
CA ARG A 38 34.09 -13.68 -12.19
C ARG A 38 34.42 -12.19 -12.09
N GLY A 39 34.13 -11.55 -10.96
CA GLY A 39 34.58 -10.18 -10.70
C GLY A 39 36.11 -10.06 -10.72
N VAL A 40 36.81 -10.99 -10.06
CA VAL A 40 38.29 -11.07 -10.07
C VAL A 40 38.83 -11.35 -11.46
N LYS A 41 38.18 -12.24 -12.21
CA LYS A 41 38.49 -12.50 -13.63
C LYS A 41 38.40 -11.23 -14.47
N ASN A 42 37.29 -10.49 -14.36
CA ASN A 42 37.10 -9.25 -15.13
C ASN A 42 38.17 -8.21 -14.80
N ALA A 43 38.51 -8.05 -13.51
CA ALA A 43 39.59 -7.17 -13.08
C ALA A 43 40.96 -7.59 -13.66
N LEU A 44 41.23 -8.90 -13.81
CA LEU A 44 42.44 -9.39 -14.49
C LEU A 44 42.44 -9.10 -15.99
N GLU A 45 41.28 -9.14 -16.65
CA GLU A 45 41.17 -8.75 -18.07
C GLU A 45 41.37 -7.25 -18.25
N GLU A 46 40.81 -6.42 -17.37
CA GLU A 46 41.06 -4.97 -17.36
C GLU A 46 42.54 -4.66 -17.11
N TYR A 47 43.15 -5.33 -16.13
CA TYR A 47 44.60 -5.23 -15.89
C TYR A 47 45.44 -5.55 -17.14
N TRP A 48 45.05 -6.58 -17.89
CA TRP A 48 45.73 -6.93 -19.13
C TRP A 48 45.57 -5.86 -20.22
N VAL A 49 44.40 -5.21 -20.31
CA VAL A 49 44.19 -4.10 -21.26
C VAL A 49 45.14 -2.95 -20.95
N ASP A 50 45.34 -2.65 -19.68
CA ASP A 50 46.18 -1.52 -19.25
C ASP A 50 47.68 -1.84 -19.33
N ASN A 51 48.09 -3.09 -19.11
CA ASN A 51 49.50 -3.46 -18.94
C ASN A 51 50.04 -4.38 -20.06
N ALA A 52 49.18 -4.83 -20.99
CA ALA A 52 49.48 -5.82 -22.03
C ALA A 52 50.03 -7.17 -21.53
N THR A 53 49.92 -7.45 -20.23
CA THR A 53 50.33 -8.68 -19.55
C THR A 53 49.48 -8.89 -18.31
N TYR A 54 49.29 -10.14 -17.89
CA TYR A 54 48.73 -10.46 -16.57
C TYR A 54 49.81 -10.32 -15.48
N PRO A 55 49.42 -10.30 -14.19
CA PRO A 55 50.38 -10.25 -13.08
C PRO A 55 51.32 -11.46 -13.08
N GLU A 56 52.56 -11.30 -12.63
CA GLU A 56 53.50 -12.43 -12.53
C GLU A 56 53.06 -13.47 -11.49
N GLU A 57 53.59 -14.70 -11.60
CA GLU A 57 53.33 -15.76 -10.62
C GLU A 57 53.78 -15.32 -9.22
N GLY A 58 52.89 -15.47 -8.24
CA GLY A 58 53.16 -15.04 -6.85
C GLY A 58 52.92 -13.55 -6.56
N ALA A 59 52.42 -12.78 -7.54
CA ALA A 59 52.01 -11.40 -7.30
C ALA A 59 50.90 -11.29 -6.23
N ASP A 60 50.96 -10.22 -5.43
CA ASP A 60 49.89 -9.89 -4.50
C ASP A 60 48.66 -9.37 -5.26
N LEU A 61 47.70 -10.28 -5.48
CA LEU A 61 46.45 -9.95 -6.18
C LEU A 61 45.67 -8.82 -5.52
N GLU A 62 45.74 -8.66 -4.19
CA GLU A 62 45.07 -7.55 -3.53
C GLU A 62 45.70 -6.24 -3.99
N ALA A 63 47.02 -6.10 -3.86
CA ALA A 63 47.71 -4.89 -4.29
C ALA A 63 47.48 -4.57 -5.78
N VAL A 64 47.51 -5.60 -6.63
CA VAL A 64 47.42 -5.45 -8.09
C VAL A 64 46.00 -5.16 -8.58
N LEU A 65 44.99 -5.84 -8.02
CA LEU A 65 43.61 -5.75 -8.53
C LEU A 65 42.74 -4.74 -7.77
N LYS A 66 43.14 -4.32 -6.56
CA LYS A 66 42.39 -3.34 -5.77
C LYS A 66 41.96 -2.08 -6.53
N PRO A 67 42.76 -1.49 -7.46
CA PRO A 67 42.34 -0.35 -8.28
C PRO A 67 41.10 -0.60 -9.14
N TYR A 68 40.89 -1.83 -9.64
CA TYR A 68 39.75 -2.22 -10.48
C TYR A 68 38.48 -2.54 -9.65
N PHE A 69 38.59 -2.54 -8.32
CA PHE A 69 37.46 -2.72 -7.40
C PHE A 69 37.07 -1.43 -6.69
N LEU A 70 37.63 -0.29 -7.08
CA LEU A 70 37.26 1.00 -6.51
C LEU A 70 35.83 1.35 -6.91
N ARG A 71 35.03 1.76 -5.93
CA ARG A 71 33.68 2.27 -6.11
C ARG A 71 33.49 3.53 -5.30
N VAL A 72 32.76 4.47 -5.90
CA VAL A 72 32.29 5.65 -5.20
C VAL A 72 31.14 5.25 -4.28
N ARG A 73 31.25 5.59 -3.00
CA ARG A 73 30.15 5.50 -2.04
C ARG A 73 29.73 6.89 -1.60
N TYR A 74 28.43 7.12 -1.65
CA TYR A 74 27.78 8.28 -1.07
C TYR A 74 27.25 7.88 0.31
N LYS A 75 27.57 8.68 1.33
CA LYS A 75 26.98 8.58 2.66
C LYS A 75 26.29 9.89 2.98
N GLU A 76 24.99 9.79 3.23
CA GLU A 76 24.09 10.91 3.50
C GLU A 76 23.45 10.75 4.89
N ASN A 77 22.60 11.70 5.25
CA ASN A 77 21.75 11.58 6.44
C ASN A 77 20.83 10.35 6.33
N GLU A 78 20.80 9.50 7.36
CA GLU A 78 19.95 8.28 7.39
C GLU A 78 18.44 8.62 7.48
N ASP A 79 18.10 9.88 7.76
CA ASP A 79 16.74 10.34 8.02
C ASP A 79 15.89 10.52 6.74
N ALA A 80 16.48 10.37 5.54
CA ALA A 80 15.74 10.48 4.28
C ALA A 80 14.54 9.51 4.22
N ALA A 81 14.69 8.29 4.75
CA ALA A 81 13.61 7.31 4.82
C ALA A 81 12.47 7.77 5.76
N ILE A 82 12.80 8.48 6.85
CA ILE A 82 11.82 9.01 7.80
C ILE A 82 10.99 10.11 7.14
N HIS A 83 11.64 11.02 6.43
CA HIS A 83 10.98 12.11 5.71
C HIS A 83 10.10 11.60 4.56
N ALA A 84 10.59 10.63 3.78
CA ALA A 84 9.79 9.99 2.73
C ALA A 84 8.56 9.25 3.31
N ALA A 85 8.73 8.57 4.45
CA ALA A 85 7.61 7.92 5.15
C ALA A 85 6.58 8.93 5.66
N SER A 86 7.01 10.11 6.13
CA SER A 86 6.14 11.20 6.56
C SER A 86 5.23 11.68 5.41
N ILE A 87 5.82 11.91 4.23
CA ILE A 87 5.10 12.30 3.02
C ILE A 87 4.11 11.21 2.60
N GLN A 88 4.55 9.95 2.57
CA GLN A 88 3.66 8.84 2.20
C GLN A 88 2.50 8.67 3.18
N ASN A 89 2.74 8.82 4.49
CA ASN A 89 1.68 8.79 5.48
C ASN A 89 0.64 9.90 5.23
N ALA A 90 1.08 11.11 4.86
CA ALA A 90 0.18 12.20 4.54
C ALA A 90 -0.72 11.90 3.33
N ARG A 91 -0.16 11.36 2.25
CA ARG A 91 -0.92 10.88 1.08
C ARG A 91 -1.96 9.84 1.51
N ASN A 92 -1.56 8.86 2.31
CA ASN A 92 -2.47 7.83 2.80
C ASN A 92 -3.62 8.40 3.63
N GLN A 93 -3.41 9.47 4.40
CA GLN A 93 -4.50 10.13 5.16
C GLN A 93 -5.51 10.81 4.21
N LEU A 94 -5.02 11.53 3.20
CA LEU A 94 -5.87 12.18 2.20
C LEU A 94 -6.67 11.16 1.38
N ASP A 95 -6.03 10.08 0.95
CA ASP A 95 -6.69 8.96 0.26
C ASP A 95 -7.78 8.31 1.13
N ASN A 96 -7.53 8.18 2.44
CA ASN A 96 -8.51 7.65 3.37
C ASN A 96 -9.76 8.55 3.45
N ILE A 97 -9.59 9.87 3.49
CA ILE A 97 -10.71 10.82 3.43
C ILE A 97 -11.49 10.65 2.12
N THR A 98 -10.79 10.62 0.98
CA THR A 98 -11.40 10.42 -0.34
C THR A 98 -12.23 9.14 -0.39
N ASN A 99 -11.72 8.03 0.15
CA ASN A 99 -12.42 6.75 0.21
C ASN A 99 -13.66 6.79 1.13
N LEU A 100 -13.59 7.49 2.26
CA LEU A 100 -14.75 7.69 3.13
C LEU A 100 -15.83 8.51 2.40
N LEU A 101 -15.46 9.60 1.74
CA LEU A 101 -16.40 10.43 0.97
C LEU A 101 -17.00 9.68 -0.23
N ALA A 102 -16.23 8.84 -0.91
CA ALA A 102 -16.73 7.98 -1.98
C ALA A 102 -17.79 6.98 -1.47
N ASN A 103 -17.59 6.43 -0.26
CA ASN A 103 -18.58 5.57 0.38
C ASN A 103 -19.84 6.35 0.78
N VAL A 104 -19.70 7.57 1.31
CA VAL A 104 -20.83 8.46 1.58
C VAL A 104 -21.60 8.74 0.28
N LYS A 105 -20.91 9.09 -0.79
CA LYS A 105 -21.50 9.32 -2.12
C LYS A 105 -22.27 8.10 -2.63
N ARG A 106 -21.74 6.89 -2.45
CA ARG A 106 -22.37 5.65 -2.93
C ARG A 106 -23.55 5.20 -2.08
N GLN A 107 -23.45 5.33 -0.75
CA GLN A 107 -24.40 4.73 0.18
C GLN A 107 -25.44 5.73 0.66
N ILE A 108 -25.08 7.01 0.84
CA ILE A 108 -25.93 7.98 1.54
C ILE A 108 -26.70 8.83 0.54
N VAL A 109 -26.01 9.35 -0.48
CA VAL A 109 -26.63 10.25 -1.47
C VAL A 109 -27.89 9.64 -2.11
N PRO A 110 -27.94 8.37 -2.55
CA PRO A 110 -29.16 7.82 -3.15
C PRO A 110 -30.39 7.78 -2.24
N ARG A 111 -30.21 7.95 -0.91
CA ARG A 111 -31.27 7.92 0.10
C ARG A 111 -31.82 9.31 0.43
N LEU A 112 -31.20 10.36 -0.08
CA LEU A 112 -31.62 11.74 0.12
C LEU A 112 -32.62 12.15 -0.96
N ASP A 113 -33.47 13.16 -0.70
CA ASP A 113 -34.25 13.78 -1.77
C ASP A 113 -33.35 14.55 -2.74
N SER A 114 -33.84 14.84 -3.94
CA SER A 114 -33.05 15.46 -5.02
C SER A 114 -32.41 16.80 -4.62
N SER A 115 -33.04 17.59 -3.75
CA SER A 115 -32.47 18.86 -3.27
C SER A 115 -31.32 18.63 -2.31
N LEU A 116 -31.49 17.73 -1.34
CA LEU A 116 -30.44 17.35 -0.39
C LEU A 116 -29.28 16.59 -1.06
N GLN A 117 -29.56 15.80 -2.11
CA GLN A 117 -28.54 15.15 -2.92
C GLN A 117 -27.57 16.17 -3.53
N VAL A 118 -28.10 17.21 -4.19
CA VAL A 118 -27.29 18.24 -4.84
C VAL A 118 -26.43 18.98 -3.81
N LYS A 119 -27.00 19.35 -2.66
CA LYS A 119 -26.26 20.01 -1.57
C LYS A 119 -25.14 19.11 -1.03
N MET A 120 -25.45 17.86 -0.71
CA MET A 120 -24.47 16.88 -0.20
C MET A 120 -23.32 16.68 -1.20
N LEU A 121 -23.63 16.53 -2.50
CA LEU A 121 -22.61 16.37 -3.53
C LEU A 121 -21.72 17.61 -3.67
N SER A 122 -22.30 18.82 -3.60
CA SER A 122 -21.54 20.08 -3.65
C SER A 122 -20.50 20.15 -2.51
N HIS A 123 -20.89 19.78 -1.29
CA HIS A 123 -19.98 19.79 -0.14
C HIS A 123 -18.89 18.70 -0.25
N ILE A 124 -19.26 17.51 -0.76
CA ILE A 124 -18.27 16.45 -1.05
C ILE A 124 -17.25 16.93 -2.08
N GLU A 125 -17.69 17.58 -3.15
CA GLU A 125 -16.80 18.12 -4.20
C GLU A 125 -15.90 19.23 -3.67
N GLY A 126 -16.40 20.10 -2.77
CA GLY A 126 -15.60 21.10 -2.07
C GLY A 126 -14.42 20.48 -1.33
N VAL A 127 -14.67 19.44 -0.52
CA VAL A 127 -13.61 18.72 0.20
C VAL A 127 -12.68 17.95 -0.76
N GLN A 128 -13.19 17.36 -1.83
CA GLN A 128 -12.36 16.65 -2.80
C GLN A 128 -11.40 17.59 -3.54
N ASN A 129 -11.87 18.78 -3.93
CA ASN A 129 -11.02 19.80 -4.54
C ASN A 129 -9.92 20.25 -3.57
N LEU A 130 -10.25 20.41 -2.29
CA LEU A 130 -9.28 20.73 -1.26
C LEU A 130 -8.22 19.61 -1.11
N ILE A 131 -8.64 18.36 -1.09
CA ILE A 131 -7.72 17.21 -1.06
C ILE A 131 -6.78 17.23 -2.28
N SER A 132 -7.30 17.52 -3.48
CA SER A 132 -6.46 17.63 -4.67
C SER A 132 -5.42 18.75 -4.55
N GLN A 133 -5.78 19.89 -3.96
CA GLN A 133 -4.82 20.97 -3.68
C GLN A 133 -3.74 20.54 -2.69
N TYR A 134 -4.11 19.83 -1.63
CA TYR A 134 -3.13 19.28 -0.67
C TYR A 134 -2.22 18.20 -1.27
N MET A 135 -2.73 17.39 -2.21
CA MET A 135 -1.90 16.44 -2.95
C MET A 135 -0.89 17.16 -3.85
N LEU A 136 -1.31 18.24 -4.52
CA LEU A 136 -0.40 19.07 -5.31
C LEU A 136 0.63 19.78 -4.42
N GLU A 137 0.26 20.26 -3.23
CA GLU A 137 1.21 20.83 -2.27
C GLU A 137 2.29 19.82 -1.84
N ILE A 138 1.90 18.55 -1.65
CA ILE A 138 2.85 17.48 -1.38
C ILE A 138 3.83 17.28 -2.56
N GLU A 139 3.38 17.46 -3.80
CA GLU A 139 4.17 17.22 -5.02
C GLU A 139 5.01 18.41 -5.45
N ALA A 140 4.50 19.64 -5.33
CA ALA A 140 5.12 20.87 -5.80
C ALA A 140 5.81 21.67 -4.68
N ILE A 141 5.59 21.31 -3.40
CA ILE A 141 6.10 22.04 -2.21
C ILE A 141 5.57 23.48 -2.12
N GLU A 142 4.66 23.89 -2.99
CA GLU A 142 3.97 25.16 -2.92
C GLU A 142 2.73 25.06 -2.04
N ILE A 143 2.52 26.04 -1.16
CA ILE A 143 1.32 26.15 -0.33
C ILE A 143 0.26 26.89 -1.15
N PRO A 144 -0.76 26.21 -1.73
CA PRO A 144 -1.84 26.92 -2.37
C PRO A 144 -2.61 27.73 -1.31
N GLN A 145 -3.07 28.92 -1.70
CA GLN A 145 -4.06 29.64 -0.90
C GLN A 145 -5.38 28.86 -0.97
N VAL A 146 -5.68 28.17 0.12
CA VAL A 146 -6.94 27.47 0.30
C VAL A 146 -8.01 28.49 0.70
N GLY A 147 -9.00 28.68 -0.18
CA GLY A 147 -10.19 29.50 0.10
C GLY A 147 -11.40 28.70 0.61
N ILE A 148 -11.21 27.41 0.91
CA ILE A 148 -12.28 26.48 1.33
C ILE A 148 -11.98 26.01 2.75
N ASP A 149 -12.92 26.19 3.67
CA ASP A 149 -12.82 25.68 5.04
C ASP A 149 -13.40 24.26 5.10
N ALA A 150 -12.53 23.26 5.30
CA ALA A 150 -12.93 21.86 5.38
C ALA A 150 -13.91 21.61 6.54
N GLU A 151 -13.74 22.30 7.67
CA GLU A 151 -14.59 22.13 8.85
C GLU A 151 -16.03 22.54 8.54
N ASP A 152 -16.20 23.67 7.85
CA ASP A 152 -17.52 24.15 7.42
C ASP A 152 -18.18 23.18 6.43
N GLU A 153 -17.43 22.65 5.46
CA GLU A 153 -17.96 21.66 4.51
C GLU A 153 -18.41 20.37 5.22
N PHE A 154 -17.59 19.84 6.14
CA PHE A 154 -17.96 18.67 6.93
C PHE A 154 -19.16 18.92 7.84
N LYS A 155 -19.22 20.10 8.45
CA LYS A 155 -20.33 20.50 9.31
C LYS A 155 -21.63 20.59 8.51
N ALA A 156 -21.61 21.21 7.34
CA ALA A 156 -22.78 21.28 6.47
C ALA A 156 -23.29 19.89 6.05
N MET A 157 -22.38 18.96 5.70
CA MET A 157 -22.75 17.57 5.43
C MET A 157 -23.39 16.88 6.64
N LEU A 158 -22.84 17.08 7.85
CA LEU A 158 -23.41 16.51 9.07
C LEU A 158 -24.78 17.10 9.41
N ASP A 159 -24.97 18.40 9.21
CA ASP A 159 -26.22 19.08 9.53
C ASP A 159 -27.35 18.61 8.61
N ILE A 160 -27.09 18.40 7.31
CA ILE A 160 -28.03 17.77 6.37
C ILE A 160 -28.54 16.41 6.90
N LEU A 161 -27.63 15.57 7.40
CA LEU A 161 -28.01 14.23 7.89
C LEU A 161 -28.67 14.25 9.26
N LYS A 162 -28.30 15.20 10.13
CA LYS A 162 -28.90 15.36 11.46
C LYS A 162 -30.33 15.88 11.39
N GLU A 163 -30.65 16.77 10.44
CA GLU A 163 -32.01 17.27 10.23
C GLU A 163 -33.02 16.13 9.98
N MET A 164 -32.56 15.02 9.41
CA MET A 164 -33.38 13.83 9.17
C MET A 164 -33.67 13.01 10.45
N ASN A 165 -33.00 13.29 11.57
CA ASN A 165 -33.14 12.62 12.86
C ASN A 165 -33.21 11.06 12.77
N PRO A 166 -32.24 10.41 12.10
CA PRO A 166 -32.32 8.97 11.80
C PRO A 166 -32.47 8.08 13.06
N GLU A 167 -31.92 8.47 14.21
CA GLU A 167 -32.08 7.72 15.47
C GLU A 167 -33.54 7.72 15.95
N LEU A 168 -34.19 8.88 15.93
CA LEU A 168 -35.60 9.01 16.30
C LEU A 168 -36.48 8.21 15.33
N VAL A 169 -36.22 8.34 14.02
CA VAL A 169 -36.97 7.62 12.99
C VAL A 169 -36.83 6.10 13.13
N ILE A 170 -35.64 5.59 13.46
CA ILE A 170 -35.45 4.15 13.73
C ILE A 170 -36.30 3.70 14.92
N SER A 171 -36.30 4.47 16.02
CA SER A 171 -37.13 4.15 17.19
C SER A 171 -38.61 4.11 16.84
N GLU A 172 -39.10 5.09 16.06
CA GLU A 172 -40.48 5.11 15.58
C GLU A 172 -40.80 3.94 14.64
N ILE A 173 -39.85 3.52 13.80
CA ILE A 173 -40.01 2.35 12.94
C ILE A 173 -40.09 1.07 13.77
N ASP A 174 -39.27 0.92 14.82
CA ASP A 174 -39.27 -0.24 15.70
C ASP A 174 -40.62 -0.42 16.41
N ASP A 175 -41.18 0.68 16.93
CA ASP A 175 -42.52 0.68 17.53
C ASP A 175 -43.61 0.27 16.51
N ASN A 176 -43.49 0.78 15.27
CA ASN A 176 -44.41 0.43 14.20
C ASN A 176 -44.26 -1.02 13.73
N LEU A 177 -43.05 -1.57 13.69
CA LEU A 177 -42.79 -2.97 13.38
C LEU A 177 -43.43 -3.88 14.42
N VAL A 178 -43.26 -3.58 15.72
CA VAL A 178 -43.93 -4.34 16.81
C VAL A 178 -45.44 -4.33 16.63
N ARG A 179 -46.05 -3.15 16.49
CA ARG A 179 -47.50 -3.01 16.29
C ARG A 179 -47.96 -3.77 15.05
N LYS A 180 -47.25 -3.66 13.93
CA LYS A 180 -47.62 -4.32 12.68
C LYS A 180 -47.49 -5.84 12.77
N GLY A 181 -46.47 -6.34 13.46
CA GLY A 181 -46.32 -7.77 13.76
C GLY A 181 -47.50 -8.31 14.57
N GLN A 182 -47.95 -7.57 15.59
CA GLN A 182 -49.13 -7.92 16.39
C GLN A 182 -50.43 -7.91 15.56
N GLU A 183 -50.63 -6.92 14.69
CA GLU A 183 -51.77 -6.86 13.76
C GLU A 183 -51.80 -8.09 12.84
N ILE A 184 -50.66 -8.48 12.27
CA ILE A 184 -50.55 -9.68 11.42
C ILE A 184 -50.89 -10.95 12.21
N ILE A 185 -50.38 -11.11 13.43
CA ILE A 185 -50.70 -12.26 14.29
C ILE A 185 -52.20 -12.33 14.56
N GLN A 186 -52.85 -11.19 14.85
CA GLN A 186 -54.30 -11.13 15.07
C GLN A 186 -55.08 -11.55 13.82
N SER A 187 -54.68 -11.06 12.63
CA SER A 187 -55.32 -11.46 11.37
C SER A 187 -55.10 -12.94 11.05
N LEU A 188 -53.94 -13.52 11.39
CA LEU A 188 -53.67 -14.96 11.27
C LEU A 188 -54.54 -15.80 12.23
N ASP A 189 -54.78 -15.31 13.44
CA ASP A 189 -55.68 -15.95 14.40
C ASP A 189 -57.14 -15.91 13.92
N GLU A 190 -57.58 -14.78 13.34
CA GLU A 190 -58.90 -14.65 12.70
C GLU A 190 -59.03 -15.56 11.48
N LEU A 191 -57.98 -15.68 10.66
CA LEU A 191 -57.94 -16.62 9.53
C LEU A 191 -58.18 -18.06 10.01
N LYS A 192 -57.45 -18.49 11.04
CA LYS A 192 -57.61 -19.83 11.64
C LYS A 192 -59.02 -20.08 12.15
N LYS A 193 -59.59 -19.11 12.87
CA LYS A 193 -60.96 -19.19 13.39
C LYS A 193 -61.99 -19.38 12.26
N ARG A 194 -61.90 -18.56 11.21
CA ARG A 194 -62.82 -18.65 10.06
C ARG A 194 -62.69 -19.94 9.27
N MET A 195 -61.48 -20.48 9.14
CA MET A 195 -61.27 -21.79 8.52
C MET A 195 -61.94 -22.91 9.33
N ALA A 196 -61.91 -22.83 10.66
CA ALA A 196 -62.51 -23.84 11.54
C ALA A 196 -64.05 -23.80 11.56
N GLU A 197 -64.66 -22.63 11.32
CA GLU A 197 -66.12 -22.46 11.27
C GLU A 197 -66.75 -22.97 9.95
N ARG A 198 -65.95 -23.40 8.97
CA ARG A 198 -66.39 -23.79 7.63
C ARG A 198 -66.20 -25.29 7.35
N LEU A 199 -67.06 -25.86 6.50
CA LEU A 199 -66.96 -27.23 5.98
C LEU A 199 -65.89 -27.32 4.86
N LEU A 200 -64.64 -27.01 5.20
CA LEU A 200 -63.49 -27.12 4.30
C LEU A 200 -62.81 -28.50 4.42
N ASP A 201 -62.01 -28.88 3.43
CA ASP A 201 -61.16 -30.08 3.46
C ASP A 201 -60.22 -30.03 4.69
N SER A 202 -60.39 -30.98 5.61
CA SER A 202 -59.69 -31.01 6.88
C SER A 202 -58.17 -31.11 6.75
N VAL A 203 -57.66 -31.74 5.67
CA VAL A 203 -56.22 -31.84 5.42
C VAL A 203 -55.65 -30.50 4.96
N ARG A 204 -56.37 -29.79 4.10
CA ARG A 204 -55.97 -28.45 3.62
C ARG A 204 -55.99 -27.42 4.75
N VAL A 205 -57.05 -27.44 5.56
CA VAL A 205 -57.17 -26.55 6.74
C VAL A 205 -56.06 -26.81 7.76
N ALA A 206 -55.73 -28.08 8.04
CA ALA A 206 -54.64 -28.41 8.97
C ALA A 206 -53.28 -27.90 8.46
N ASN A 207 -53.01 -28.02 7.16
CA ASN A 207 -51.77 -27.52 6.55
C ASN A 207 -51.70 -25.98 6.58
N ALA A 208 -52.78 -25.29 6.20
CA ALA A 208 -52.85 -23.83 6.27
C ALA A 208 -52.69 -23.32 7.70
N THR A 209 -53.31 -23.98 8.68
CA THR A 209 -53.18 -23.66 10.12
C THR A 209 -51.73 -23.81 10.60
N TYR A 210 -51.07 -24.91 10.25
CA TYR A 210 -49.66 -25.13 10.61
C TYR A 210 -48.75 -24.02 10.08
N LYS A 211 -48.98 -23.58 8.83
CA LYS A 211 -48.24 -22.48 8.20
C LYS A 211 -48.54 -21.13 8.85
N ALA A 212 -49.82 -20.84 9.12
CA ALA A 212 -50.21 -19.63 9.84
C ALA A 212 -49.54 -19.54 11.20
N ASP A 213 -49.47 -20.65 11.94
CA ASP A 213 -48.76 -20.70 13.23
C ASP A 213 -47.24 -20.49 13.08
N ALA A 214 -46.63 -20.94 11.98
CA ALA A 214 -45.21 -20.68 11.70
C ALA A 214 -44.94 -19.19 11.44
N ILE A 215 -45.82 -18.53 10.69
CA ILE A 215 -45.76 -17.07 10.48
C ILE A 215 -45.96 -16.33 11.81
N SER A 216 -46.97 -16.70 12.61
CA SER A 216 -47.19 -16.09 13.92
C SER A 216 -46.01 -16.26 14.87
N ARG A 217 -45.36 -17.44 14.88
CA ARG A 217 -44.12 -17.66 15.65
C ARG A 217 -42.99 -16.74 15.19
N THR A 218 -42.85 -16.55 13.88
CA THR A 218 -41.83 -15.66 13.30
C THR A 218 -42.01 -14.22 13.78
N PHE A 219 -43.22 -13.66 13.69
CA PHE A 219 -43.47 -12.30 14.16
C PHE A 219 -43.29 -12.14 15.68
N LYS A 220 -43.59 -13.17 16.48
CA LYS A 220 -43.28 -13.17 17.93
C LYS A 220 -41.78 -13.16 18.21
N VAL A 221 -40.98 -13.85 17.40
CA VAL A 221 -39.52 -13.79 17.49
C VAL A 221 -39.01 -12.39 17.13
N TYR A 222 -39.54 -11.78 16.08
CA TYR A 222 -39.18 -10.40 15.70
C TYR A 222 -39.55 -9.38 16.78
N GLU A 223 -40.75 -9.49 17.36
CA GLU A 223 -41.18 -8.66 18.48
C GLU A 223 -40.25 -8.82 19.70
N ALA A 224 -39.91 -10.06 20.08
CA ALA A 224 -38.98 -10.31 21.17
C ALA A 224 -37.60 -9.70 20.90
N TYR A 225 -37.12 -9.76 19.65
CA TYR A 225 -35.87 -9.13 19.24
C TYR A 225 -35.92 -7.60 19.39
N LEU A 226 -36.96 -6.96 18.85
CA LEU A 226 -37.14 -5.49 18.87
C LEU A 226 -37.34 -4.94 20.29
N THR A 227 -37.97 -5.71 21.17
CA THR A 227 -38.26 -5.33 22.57
C THR A 227 -37.21 -5.84 23.57
N HIS A 228 -36.08 -6.36 23.08
CA HIS A 228 -34.98 -6.89 23.89
C HIS A 228 -35.39 -7.99 24.89
N GLN A 229 -36.37 -8.81 24.53
CA GLN A 229 -36.81 -9.96 25.33
C GLN A 229 -36.00 -11.22 24.99
N PRO A 230 -35.95 -12.22 25.90
CA PRO A 230 -35.26 -13.48 25.63
C PRO A 230 -35.83 -14.18 24.40
N LEU A 231 -34.96 -14.50 23.44
CA LEU A 231 -35.33 -15.24 22.24
C LEU A 231 -35.52 -16.72 22.58
N ALA A 232 -36.74 -17.24 22.45
CA ALA A 232 -36.96 -18.68 22.45
C ALA A 232 -36.32 -19.29 21.18
N GLN A 233 -35.72 -20.48 21.28
CA GLN A 233 -35.34 -21.24 20.08
C GLN A 233 -36.61 -21.62 19.32
N ALA A 234 -36.93 -20.84 18.30
CA ALA A 234 -38.06 -21.06 17.41
C ALA A 234 -37.55 -21.07 15.96
N GLU A 235 -38.10 -21.96 15.15
CA GLU A 235 -37.87 -21.98 13.71
C GLU A 235 -38.52 -20.73 13.08
N VAL A 236 -37.70 -19.89 12.44
CA VAL A 236 -38.13 -18.68 11.73
C VAL A 236 -38.37 -19.04 10.27
N VAL A 237 -39.53 -18.67 9.73
CA VAL A 237 -39.88 -18.87 8.32
C VAL A 237 -39.83 -17.56 7.55
N ILE A 238 -39.90 -17.61 6.22
CA ILE A 238 -40.07 -16.42 5.38
C ILE A 238 -41.59 -16.16 5.28
N PRO A 239 -42.13 -15.10 5.91
CA PRO A 239 -43.57 -14.88 6.01
C PRO A 239 -44.29 -14.83 4.66
N GLU A 240 -43.70 -14.17 3.67
CA GLU A 240 -44.27 -14.04 2.32
C GLU A 240 -44.43 -15.40 1.65
N ARG A 241 -43.39 -16.22 1.71
CA ARG A 241 -43.38 -17.55 1.10
C ARG A 241 -44.38 -18.49 1.78
N GLU A 242 -44.44 -18.46 3.10
CA GLU A 242 -45.41 -19.28 3.81
C GLU A 242 -46.84 -18.79 3.61
N PHE A 243 -47.05 -17.49 3.42
CA PHE A 243 -48.36 -16.95 3.11
C PHE A 243 -48.81 -17.30 1.68
N GLU A 244 -47.92 -17.23 0.69
CA GLU A 244 -48.21 -17.73 -0.67
C GLU A 244 -48.62 -19.21 -0.65
N ASN A 245 -47.95 -20.04 0.17
CA ASN A 245 -48.33 -21.44 0.35
C ASN A 245 -49.74 -21.59 0.94
N ILE A 246 -50.14 -20.73 1.88
CA ILE A 246 -51.52 -20.70 2.41
C ILE A 246 -52.50 -20.34 1.30
N GLU A 247 -52.22 -19.31 0.50
CA GLU A 247 -53.02 -18.91 -0.66
C GLU A 247 -53.17 -20.06 -1.68
N THR A 248 -52.16 -20.93 -1.81
CA THR A 248 -52.16 -22.03 -2.79
C THR A 248 -52.92 -23.26 -2.27
N VAL A 249 -52.80 -23.56 -0.97
CA VAL A 249 -53.46 -24.72 -0.34
C VAL A 249 -54.96 -24.47 -0.17
N LEU A 250 -55.34 -23.23 0.09
CA LEU A 250 -56.73 -22.84 0.22
C LEU A 250 -57.25 -22.35 -1.13
N ASP A 251 -57.88 -23.25 -1.89
CA ASP A 251 -58.49 -22.95 -3.19
C ASP A 251 -59.59 -21.87 -3.05
N THR A 252 -59.29 -20.66 -3.51
CA THR A 252 -60.02 -19.40 -3.22
C THR A 252 -61.41 -19.30 -3.84
N LEU A 253 -61.78 -20.25 -4.72
CA LEU A 253 -63.04 -20.26 -5.47
C LEU A 253 -64.30 -20.48 -4.59
N ALA A 254 -64.15 -20.79 -3.30
CA ALA A 254 -65.24 -21.04 -2.34
C ALA A 254 -65.29 -20.03 -1.16
N PHE A 255 -64.57 -18.92 -1.25
CA PHE A 255 -64.44 -17.96 -0.15
C PHE A 255 -65.57 -16.94 -0.10
N ASP A 256 -65.98 -16.55 1.12
CA ASP A 256 -66.80 -15.34 1.28
C ASP A 256 -65.91 -14.10 1.21
N SER A 257 -66.56 -12.95 1.02
CA SER A 257 -65.88 -11.65 1.00
C SER A 257 -65.06 -11.38 2.26
N LEU A 258 -65.45 -11.94 3.41
CA LEU A 258 -64.77 -11.71 4.67
C LEU A 258 -63.45 -12.49 4.79
N LEU A 259 -63.39 -13.74 4.33
CA LEU A 259 -62.15 -14.52 4.32
C LEU A 259 -61.14 -13.96 3.32
N ILE A 260 -61.63 -13.47 2.17
CA ILE A 260 -60.81 -12.74 1.19
C ILE A 260 -60.20 -11.50 1.85
N GLN A 261 -61.02 -10.70 2.56
CA GLN A 261 -60.53 -9.51 3.26
C GLN A 261 -59.43 -9.85 4.28
N VAL A 262 -59.62 -10.88 5.10
CA VAL A 262 -58.59 -11.30 6.08
C VAL A 262 -57.28 -11.69 5.39
N MET A 263 -57.35 -12.39 4.26
CA MET A 263 -56.16 -12.77 3.50
C MET A 263 -55.46 -11.55 2.88
N GLU A 264 -56.23 -10.59 2.35
CA GLU A 264 -55.69 -9.33 1.86
C GLU A 264 -55.05 -8.50 2.98
N ASP A 265 -55.66 -8.46 4.16
CA ASP A 265 -55.13 -7.76 5.34
C ASP A 265 -53.80 -8.36 5.80
N ILE A 266 -53.67 -9.69 5.81
CA ILE A 266 -52.40 -10.36 6.16
C ILE A 266 -51.33 -10.05 5.11
N LYS A 267 -51.65 -10.17 3.82
CA LYS A 267 -50.72 -9.89 2.72
C LYS A 267 -50.25 -8.45 2.74
N GLY A 268 -51.18 -7.51 2.88
CA GLY A 268 -50.91 -6.09 3.02
C GLY A 268 -50.09 -5.78 4.28
N GLY A 269 -50.38 -6.46 5.38
CA GLY A 269 -49.64 -6.37 6.63
C GLY A 269 -48.18 -6.79 6.48
N ILE A 270 -47.93 -7.97 5.90
CA ILE A 270 -46.57 -8.48 5.65
C ILE A 270 -45.80 -7.53 4.72
N ASN A 271 -46.42 -7.05 3.64
CA ASN A 271 -45.79 -6.10 2.73
C ASN A 271 -45.44 -4.77 3.40
N GLN A 272 -46.32 -4.25 4.25
CA GLN A 272 -46.06 -3.03 5.04
C GLN A 272 -44.93 -3.26 6.05
N TYR A 273 -44.90 -4.41 6.72
CA TYR A 273 -43.81 -4.78 7.64
C TYR A 273 -42.46 -4.77 6.92
N ARG A 274 -42.36 -5.42 5.76
CA ARG A 274 -41.16 -5.43 4.94
C ARG A 274 -40.73 -4.03 4.49
N SER A 275 -41.70 -3.18 4.11
CA SER A 275 -41.41 -1.78 3.76
C SER A 275 -40.84 -0.99 4.93
N LEU A 276 -41.29 -1.27 6.16
CA LEU A 276 -40.74 -0.66 7.38
C LEU A 276 -39.31 -1.17 7.64
N GLU A 277 -39.03 -2.46 7.47
CA GLU A 277 -37.67 -3.01 7.57
C GLU A 277 -36.71 -2.35 6.57
N MET A 278 -37.10 -2.24 5.30
CA MET A 278 -36.29 -1.56 4.28
C MET A 278 -36.00 -0.10 4.66
N ARG A 279 -37.01 0.60 5.18
CA ARG A 279 -36.84 1.99 5.65
C ARG A 279 -35.90 2.06 6.87
N LYS A 280 -35.96 1.08 7.78
CA LYS A 280 -35.04 0.99 8.92
C LYS A 280 -33.60 0.82 8.46
N ASP A 281 -33.37 -0.08 7.49
CA ASP A 281 -32.05 -0.30 6.90
C ASP A 281 -31.50 0.96 6.21
N ASP A 282 -32.37 1.73 5.55
CA ASP A 282 -31.97 3.01 4.96
C ASP A 282 -31.53 4.03 6.02
N MET A 283 -32.27 4.17 7.13
CA MET A 283 -31.89 5.04 8.23
C MET A 283 -30.61 4.58 8.94
N ALA A 284 -30.41 3.28 9.10
CA ALA A 284 -29.16 2.72 9.61
C ALA A 284 -27.98 3.06 8.68
N GLY A 285 -28.22 3.04 7.37
CA GLY A 285 -27.29 3.55 6.36
C GLY A 285 -26.89 5.01 6.62
N LEU A 286 -27.86 5.89 6.89
CA LEU A 286 -27.60 7.30 7.22
C LEU A 286 -26.72 7.47 8.47
N LEU A 287 -26.98 6.69 9.53
CA LEU A 287 -26.14 6.68 10.75
C LEU A 287 -24.70 6.28 10.45
N SER A 288 -24.51 5.27 9.60
CA SER A 288 -23.18 4.87 9.14
C SER A 288 -22.49 6.01 8.37
N GLY A 289 -23.22 6.71 7.50
CA GLY A 289 -22.76 7.90 6.80
C GLY A 289 -22.27 9.01 7.74
N ILE A 290 -23.04 9.32 8.78
CA ILE A 290 -22.67 10.28 9.83
C ILE A 290 -21.33 9.88 10.49
N GLN A 291 -21.14 8.60 10.80
CA GLN A 291 -19.89 8.11 11.39
C GLN A 291 -18.71 8.24 10.43
N MET A 292 -18.90 7.94 9.14
CA MET A 292 -17.86 8.11 8.11
C MET A 292 -17.46 9.57 7.96
N ILE A 293 -18.42 10.49 7.94
CA ILE A 293 -18.16 11.94 7.85
C ILE A 293 -17.40 12.41 9.09
N LYS A 294 -17.85 12.05 10.31
CA LYS A 294 -17.11 12.38 11.55
C LYS A 294 -15.67 11.88 11.54
N ARG A 295 -15.44 10.66 11.03
CA ARG A 295 -14.09 10.10 10.89
C ARG A 295 -13.26 10.87 9.88
N ALA A 296 -13.84 11.25 8.74
CA ALA A 296 -13.20 12.09 7.73
C ALA A 296 -12.81 13.46 8.31
N THR A 297 -13.70 14.11 9.06
CA THR A 297 -13.43 15.38 9.77
C THR A 297 -12.24 15.24 10.71
N ALA A 298 -12.19 14.18 11.53
CA ALA A 298 -11.09 13.97 12.46
C ALA A 298 -9.74 13.75 11.75
N ILE A 299 -9.74 13.03 10.62
CA ILE A 299 -8.52 12.84 9.82
C ILE A 299 -8.09 14.16 9.18
N MET A 300 -9.02 14.94 8.62
CA MET A 300 -8.72 16.23 8.00
C MET A 300 -8.16 17.23 9.01
N SER A 301 -8.80 17.37 10.17
CA SER A 301 -8.33 18.27 11.24
C SER A 301 -6.90 17.91 11.70
N LYS A 302 -6.62 16.61 11.86
CA LYS A 302 -5.25 16.15 12.16
C LYS A 302 -4.27 16.47 11.03
N TYR A 303 -4.72 16.30 9.78
CA TYR A 303 -3.93 16.59 8.59
C TYR A 303 -3.51 18.06 8.56
N GLU A 304 -4.49 18.97 8.60
CA GLU A 304 -4.29 20.42 8.51
C GLU A 304 -3.49 20.97 9.69
N GLY A 305 -3.72 20.44 10.91
CA GLY A 305 -3.05 20.94 12.11
C GLY A 305 -1.59 20.52 12.24
N THR A 306 -1.26 19.25 12.00
CA THR A 306 0.08 18.72 12.32
C THR A 306 0.79 18.06 11.15
N ILE A 307 0.07 17.27 10.34
CA ILE A 307 0.69 16.46 9.29
C ILE A 307 1.19 17.38 8.15
N ARG A 308 0.39 18.35 7.73
CA ARG A 308 0.73 19.29 6.65
C ARG A 308 2.05 20.03 6.91
N LYS A 309 2.26 20.59 8.11
CA LYS A 309 3.53 21.25 8.47
C LYS A 309 4.73 20.28 8.43
N ASN A 310 4.54 19.05 8.92
CA ASN A 310 5.59 18.03 8.93
C ASN A 310 5.96 17.56 7.52
N VAL A 311 4.98 17.46 6.63
CA VAL A 311 5.18 17.16 5.20
C VAL A 311 6.00 18.24 4.55
N HIS A 312 5.60 19.51 4.69
CA HIS A 312 6.33 20.63 4.07
C HIS A 312 7.79 20.66 4.54
N THR A 313 8.01 20.51 5.85
CA THR A 313 9.37 20.41 6.42
C THR A 313 10.14 19.22 5.84
N SER A 314 9.50 18.06 5.71
CA SER A 314 10.12 16.84 5.19
C SER A 314 10.45 16.96 3.71
N ALA A 315 9.60 17.62 2.91
CA ALA A 315 9.80 17.82 1.49
C ALA A 315 10.99 18.74 1.22
N ILE A 316 11.09 19.88 1.92
CA ILE A 316 12.26 20.78 1.82
C ILE A 316 13.55 20.05 2.19
N ILE A 317 13.55 19.22 3.24
CA ILE A 317 14.73 18.44 3.63
C ILE A 317 15.13 17.43 2.54
N LEU A 318 14.16 16.78 1.89
CA LEU A 318 14.46 15.83 0.81
C LEU A 318 15.02 16.53 -0.42
N GLU A 319 14.43 17.64 -0.85
CA GLU A 319 14.96 18.43 -1.99
C GLU A 319 16.36 18.98 -1.71
N ALA A 320 16.60 19.46 -0.49
CA ALA A 320 17.93 19.88 -0.06
C ALA A 320 18.96 18.74 -0.13
N ASN A 321 18.59 17.51 0.24
CA ASN A 321 19.47 16.35 0.10
C ASN A 321 19.71 15.98 -1.37
N VAL A 322 18.69 16.08 -2.23
CA VAL A 322 18.81 15.86 -3.69
C VAL A 322 19.76 16.89 -4.31
N ALA A 323 19.60 18.17 -3.97
CA ALA A 323 20.48 19.23 -4.42
C ALA A 323 21.94 18.96 -3.98
N LEU A 324 22.16 18.62 -2.71
CA LEU A 324 23.48 18.31 -2.17
C LEU A 324 24.11 17.07 -2.82
N HIS A 325 23.30 16.05 -3.14
CA HIS A 325 23.74 14.86 -3.85
C HIS A 325 24.18 15.19 -5.28
N LYS A 326 23.37 15.95 -6.03
CA LYS A 326 23.74 16.40 -7.39
C LYS A 326 25.04 17.19 -7.40
N MET A 327 25.27 18.04 -6.39
CA MET A 327 26.54 18.74 -6.23
C MET A 327 27.71 17.79 -5.98
N ALA A 328 27.52 16.76 -5.14
CA ALA A 328 28.53 15.74 -4.90
C ALA A 328 28.87 14.95 -6.19
N GLU A 329 27.86 14.62 -7.01
CA GLU A 329 28.08 13.97 -8.30
C GLU A 329 28.83 14.84 -9.31
N ALA A 330 28.59 16.15 -9.30
CA ALA A 330 29.32 17.12 -10.11
C ALA A 330 30.82 17.15 -9.74
N ILE A 331 31.13 17.22 -8.44
CA ILE A 331 32.49 17.20 -7.92
C ILE A 331 33.19 15.86 -8.22
N GLU A 332 32.49 14.74 -8.11
CA GLU A 332 33.06 13.43 -8.51
C GLU A 332 33.28 13.34 -10.02
N SER A 333 32.41 13.94 -10.83
CA SER A 333 32.62 13.99 -12.28
C SER A 333 33.88 14.79 -12.63
N TYR A 334 34.08 15.95 -11.98
CA TYR A 334 35.32 16.72 -12.11
C TYR A 334 36.56 15.88 -11.77
N ARG A 335 36.52 15.11 -10.67
CA ARG A 335 37.63 14.22 -10.28
C ARG A 335 37.88 13.11 -11.29
N ARG A 336 36.84 12.56 -11.93
CA ARG A 336 37.02 11.56 -13.00
C ARG A 336 37.77 12.13 -14.20
N GLU A 337 37.54 13.40 -14.52
CA GLU A 337 38.17 14.08 -15.65
C GLU A 337 39.61 14.55 -15.34
N THR A 338 39.83 15.04 -14.11
CA THR A 338 41.11 15.68 -13.71
C THR A 338 42.02 14.79 -12.86
N GLY A 339 41.50 13.69 -12.33
CA GLY A 339 42.21 12.75 -11.45
C GLY A 339 42.18 13.11 -9.96
N ILE A 340 41.85 14.36 -9.60
CA ILE A 340 41.84 14.87 -8.22
C ILE A 340 40.57 15.68 -7.95
N TYR A 341 40.14 15.74 -6.70
CA TYR A 341 39.07 16.63 -6.28
C TYR A 341 39.54 18.09 -6.36
N PRO A 342 38.62 19.05 -6.59
CA PRO A 342 38.91 20.48 -6.53
C PRO A 342 39.61 20.84 -5.21
N SER A 343 40.53 21.80 -5.23
CA SER A 343 41.12 22.35 -4.02
C SER A 343 40.11 23.21 -3.26
N ASP A 344 40.37 23.47 -1.98
CA ASP A 344 39.45 24.25 -1.11
C ASP A 344 39.25 25.71 -1.61
N ASP A 345 40.16 26.23 -2.44
CA ASP A 345 40.11 27.57 -3.06
C ASP A 345 39.53 27.57 -4.49
N ALA A 346 39.10 26.41 -5.00
CA ALA A 346 38.52 26.31 -6.33
C ALA A 346 37.15 26.98 -6.41
N ASP A 347 36.85 27.59 -7.56
CA ASP A 347 35.53 28.14 -7.86
C ASP A 347 34.54 26.99 -8.11
N LEU A 348 33.94 26.48 -7.04
CA LEU A 348 32.99 25.38 -7.10
C LEU A 348 31.74 25.73 -7.91
N ASP A 349 31.32 26.99 -7.95
CA ASP A 349 30.13 27.42 -8.69
C ASP A 349 30.24 27.05 -10.17
N SER A 350 31.39 27.35 -10.77
CA SER A 350 31.73 27.00 -12.17
C SER A 350 31.71 25.49 -12.47
N ILE A 351 31.95 24.65 -11.45
CA ILE A 351 31.95 23.19 -11.56
C ILE A 351 30.52 22.64 -11.40
N LEU A 352 29.74 23.26 -10.51
CA LEU A 352 28.42 22.78 -10.12
C LEU A 352 27.34 23.21 -11.11
N HIS A 353 27.29 24.50 -11.48
CA HIS A 353 26.20 25.10 -12.25
C HIS A 353 25.87 24.35 -13.55
N PRO A 354 26.84 23.94 -14.40
CA PRO A 354 26.54 23.22 -15.63
C PRO A 354 25.77 21.90 -15.44
N ARG A 355 25.83 21.30 -14.25
CA ARG A 355 25.15 20.03 -13.92
C ARG A 355 23.67 20.19 -13.57
N PHE A 356 23.21 21.42 -13.38
CA PHE A 356 21.80 21.74 -13.12
C PHE A 356 21.06 22.25 -14.35
N ILE A 357 21.72 22.26 -15.52
CA ILE A 357 21.13 22.63 -16.80
C ILE A 357 20.59 21.38 -17.48
N GLU A 358 19.28 21.33 -17.69
CA GLU A 358 18.56 20.26 -18.38
C GLU A 358 18.17 20.68 -19.79
N ILE A 359 18.31 19.78 -20.78
CA ILE A 359 17.81 19.99 -22.15
C ILE A 359 16.60 19.10 -22.36
N THR A 360 15.44 19.69 -22.64
CA THR A 360 14.19 18.96 -22.87
C THR A 360 14.21 18.23 -24.21
N MET A 361 13.30 17.27 -24.40
CA MET A 361 13.13 16.59 -25.70
C MET A 361 12.78 17.55 -26.85
N GLY A 362 12.26 18.75 -26.55
CA GLY A 362 11.98 19.80 -27.52
C GLY A 362 13.18 20.70 -27.86
N GLY A 363 14.31 20.51 -27.16
CA GLY A 363 15.51 21.35 -27.30
C GLY A 363 15.56 22.57 -26.39
N ASP A 364 14.55 22.77 -25.54
CA ASP A 364 14.54 23.88 -24.57
C ASP A 364 15.54 23.61 -23.43
N THR A 365 16.20 24.66 -22.96
CA THR A 365 17.14 24.59 -21.84
C THR A 365 16.48 25.11 -20.57
N ILE A 366 16.51 24.31 -19.51
CA ILE A 366 15.96 24.64 -18.19
C ILE A 366 17.13 24.68 -17.20
N ASP A 367 17.40 25.84 -16.62
CA ASP A 367 18.39 26.02 -15.56
C ASP A 367 17.71 25.94 -14.20
N ARG A 368 18.04 24.89 -13.43
CA ARG A 368 17.46 24.65 -12.09
C ARG A 368 18.42 24.98 -10.95
N TYR A 369 19.52 25.67 -11.23
CA TYR A 369 20.57 25.87 -10.23
C TYR A 369 20.09 26.67 -9.01
N GLU A 370 19.50 27.83 -9.26
CA GLU A 370 18.94 28.71 -8.22
C GLU A 370 17.78 28.05 -7.46
N GLU A 371 16.91 27.33 -8.15
CA GLU A 371 15.81 26.58 -7.54
C GLU A 371 16.35 25.55 -6.54
N ASN A 372 17.35 24.75 -6.92
CA ASN A 372 17.93 23.73 -6.05
C ASN A 372 18.71 24.35 -4.88
N LEU A 373 19.38 25.48 -5.09
CA LEU A 373 20.06 26.22 -4.03
C LEU A 373 19.10 26.84 -3.03
N SER A 374 17.88 27.20 -3.45
CA SER A 374 16.87 27.82 -2.57
C SER A 374 16.45 26.93 -1.39
N TYR A 375 16.64 25.60 -1.50
CA TYR A 375 16.39 24.65 -0.41
C TYR A 375 17.50 24.61 0.65
N LEU A 376 18.60 25.34 0.44
CA LEU A 376 19.75 25.41 1.34
C LEU A 376 19.87 26.81 1.99
N ASP A 377 20.20 26.84 3.28
CA ASP A 377 20.54 28.06 4.05
C ASP A 377 21.98 28.49 3.70
N GLY A 378 22.17 28.88 2.44
CA GLY A 378 23.46 29.28 1.86
C GLY A 378 24.22 28.15 1.16
N PHE A 379 25.33 28.54 0.53
CA PHE A 379 26.18 27.62 -0.23
C PHE A 379 26.82 26.56 0.69
N PRO A 380 26.86 25.27 0.30
CA PRO A 380 27.46 24.23 1.12
C PRO A 380 28.92 24.47 1.45
N SER A 381 29.33 24.17 2.67
CA SER A 381 30.76 24.08 2.99
C SER A 381 31.35 22.81 2.37
N TYR A 382 32.43 22.98 1.63
CA TYR A 382 33.20 21.91 1.02
C TYR A 382 34.46 21.61 1.83
N LEU A 383 34.72 20.32 2.08
CA LEU A 383 35.90 19.87 2.82
C LEU A 383 36.55 18.70 2.09
N VAL A 384 37.76 18.90 1.57
CA VAL A 384 38.58 17.82 1.05
C VAL A 384 39.28 17.11 2.21
N VAL A 385 39.00 15.82 2.38
CA VAL A 385 39.68 14.98 3.39
C VAL A 385 40.88 14.26 2.79
N ASP A 386 40.73 13.80 1.55
CA ASP A 386 41.77 13.21 0.72
C ASP A 386 41.54 13.68 -0.74
N PRO A 387 42.50 14.39 -1.35
CA PRO A 387 42.38 14.95 -2.71
C PRO A 387 42.09 13.94 -3.81
N THR A 388 42.29 12.64 -3.57
CA THR A 388 42.11 11.58 -4.57
C THR A 388 40.96 10.65 -4.23
N SER A 389 40.53 10.60 -2.96
CA SER A 389 39.67 9.52 -2.49
C SER A 389 38.49 9.96 -1.62
N ARG A 390 38.49 11.16 -1.03
CA ARG A 390 37.41 11.56 -0.10
C ARG A 390 37.17 13.07 0.02
N PHE A 391 35.91 13.47 -0.05
CA PHE A 391 35.44 14.80 0.33
C PHE A 391 34.11 14.76 1.08
N GLU A 392 33.72 15.87 1.68
CA GLU A 392 32.44 16.04 2.35
C GLU A 392 31.85 17.42 2.03
N LEU A 393 30.58 17.43 1.64
CA LEU A 393 29.75 18.63 1.58
C LEU A 393 28.87 18.69 2.82
N ARG A 394 28.78 19.85 3.45
CA ARG A 394 27.84 20.09 4.56
C ARG A 394 27.03 21.34 4.27
N ALA A 395 25.75 21.26 4.55
CA ALA A 395 24.84 22.39 4.39
C ALA A 395 23.83 22.41 5.55
N ARG A 396 23.05 23.48 5.58
CA ARG A 396 21.85 23.57 6.39
C ARG A 396 20.67 23.72 5.45
N VAL A 397 19.55 23.11 5.78
CA VAL A 397 18.31 23.23 5.02
C VAL A 397 17.70 24.61 5.26
N ALA A 398 17.11 25.21 4.23
CA ALA A 398 16.36 26.47 4.30
C ALA A 398 14.98 26.29 4.97
N ASN A 399 14.96 25.70 6.18
CA ASN A 399 13.78 25.55 7.01
C ASN A 399 13.93 26.32 8.32
N GLU A 400 12.83 26.48 9.09
CA GLU A 400 12.83 27.20 10.38
C GLU A 400 13.91 26.68 11.35
N ALA A 401 14.14 25.36 11.36
CA ALA A 401 15.07 24.69 12.26
C ALA A 401 16.53 24.70 11.76
N ARG A 402 16.80 25.12 10.52
CA ARG A 402 18.10 25.05 9.84
C ARG A 402 18.76 23.67 9.96
N THR A 403 18.01 22.64 9.61
CA THR A 403 18.41 21.23 9.79
C THR A 403 19.76 20.95 9.12
N PRO A 404 20.77 20.40 9.83
CA PRO A 404 22.06 20.08 9.23
C PRO A 404 21.96 18.84 8.33
N ILE A 405 22.53 18.94 7.13
CA ILE A 405 22.65 17.83 6.18
C ILE A 405 24.08 17.71 5.67
N PHE A 406 24.49 16.49 5.30
CA PHE A 406 25.80 16.27 4.69
C PHE A 406 25.72 15.23 3.57
N SER A 407 26.65 15.34 2.63
CA SER A 407 26.96 14.30 1.66
C SER A 407 28.45 14.03 1.69
N ARG A 408 28.83 12.82 2.10
CA ARG A 408 30.22 12.37 2.11
C ARG A 408 30.43 11.42 0.95
N VAL A 409 31.46 11.70 0.15
CA VAL A 409 31.88 10.84 -0.94
C VAL A 409 33.20 10.20 -0.57
N GLU A 410 33.25 8.88 -0.64
CA GLU A 410 34.45 8.08 -0.40
C GLU A 410 34.65 7.05 -1.51
N ILE A 411 35.88 6.97 -2.01
CA ILE A 411 36.31 5.90 -2.90
C ILE A 411 36.79 4.76 -2.03
N VAL A 412 36.06 3.64 -2.08
CA VAL A 412 36.40 2.44 -1.33
C VAL A 412 36.58 1.26 -2.26
N SER A 413 37.48 0.36 -1.92
CA SER A 413 37.64 -0.88 -2.65
C SER A 413 36.67 -1.95 -2.15
N ASP A 414 35.90 -2.51 -3.06
CA ASP A 414 35.05 -3.67 -2.79
C ASP A 414 35.85 -4.99 -2.75
N TRP A 415 37.19 -4.96 -2.90
CA TRP A 415 38.06 -6.15 -2.86
C TRP A 415 37.77 -7.05 -1.66
N LYS A 416 37.72 -6.49 -0.44
CA LYS A 416 37.43 -7.26 0.78
C LYS A 416 36.06 -7.94 0.73
N LYS A 417 35.05 -7.30 0.13
CA LYS A 417 33.71 -7.87 -0.05
C LYS A 417 33.75 -9.03 -1.03
N VAL A 418 34.47 -8.88 -2.15
CA VAL A 418 34.66 -9.94 -3.16
C VAL A 418 35.36 -11.15 -2.55
N VAL A 419 36.45 -10.95 -1.82
CA VAL A 419 37.19 -12.02 -1.14
C VAL A 419 36.34 -12.69 -0.05
N SER A 420 35.47 -11.94 0.62
CA SER A 420 34.59 -12.48 1.66
C SER A 420 33.58 -13.52 1.15
N ALA A 421 33.37 -13.67 -0.16
CA ALA A 421 32.52 -14.72 -0.72
C ALA A 421 33.19 -16.12 -0.67
N PHE A 422 34.51 -16.17 -0.46
CA PHE A 422 35.29 -17.41 -0.48
C PHE A 422 35.59 -17.93 0.93
N ALA A 423 35.60 -19.25 1.09
CA ALA A 423 36.20 -19.92 2.24
C ALA A 423 37.73 -19.93 2.15
N GLN A 424 38.27 -19.98 0.93
CA GLN A 424 39.70 -19.94 0.64
C GLN A 424 39.91 -19.41 -0.79
N GLY A 425 40.97 -18.61 -1.01
CA GLY A 425 41.24 -17.95 -2.29
C GLY A 425 40.74 -16.49 -2.33
N PRO A 426 40.85 -15.80 -3.48
CA PRO A 426 41.23 -16.34 -4.79
C PRO A 426 42.72 -16.71 -4.88
N THR A 427 43.01 -17.83 -5.53
CA THR A 427 44.37 -18.26 -5.87
C THR A 427 44.56 -18.10 -7.37
N TYR A 428 45.60 -17.37 -7.74
CA TYR A 428 46.01 -17.09 -9.12
C TYR A 428 47.26 -17.90 -9.45
N ARG A 429 47.30 -18.45 -10.66
CA ARG A 429 48.51 -19.04 -11.25
C ARG A 429 48.63 -18.68 -12.72
N THR A 430 49.83 -18.43 -13.19
CA THR A 430 50.15 -18.21 -14.60
C THR A 430 51.38 -19.02 -15.01
N ILE A 431 51.36 -19.56 -16.24
CA ILE A 431 52.51 -20.22 -16.86
C ILE A 431 53.27 -19.22 -17.72
N ASP A 432 52.52 -18.38 -18.44
CA ASP A 432 53.03 -17.24 -19.19
C ASP A 432 52.04 -16.07 -19.00
N PRO A 433 52.45 -14.98 -18.31
CA PRO A 433 51.58 -13.86 -18.03
C PRO A 433 51.13 -13.11 -19.30
N LYS A 434 51.76 -13.32 -20.46
CA LYS A 434 51.30 -12.75 -21.73
C LYS A 434 50.16 -13.54 -22.37
N VAL A 435 49.97 -14.80 -21.95
CA VAL A 435 49.15 -15.77 -22.68
C VAL A 435 47.99 -16.31 -21.83
N THR A 436 48.23 -16.70 -20.58
CA THR A 436 47.23 -17.45 -19.80
C THR A 436 47.31 -17.26 -18.29
N TYR A 437 46.16 -17.41 -17.62
CA TYR A 437 46.10 -17.59 -16.16
C TYR A 437 45.01 -18.58 -15.76
N PHE A 438 45.16 -19.11 -14.55
CA PHE A 438 44.21 -19.97 -13.85
C PHE A 438 43.83 -19.32 -12.53
N LEU A 439 42.53 -19.20 -12.30
CA LEU A 439 41.97 -18.59 -11.10
C LEU A 439 41.09 -19.62 -10.38
N THR A 440 41.37 -19.88 -9.11
CA THR A 440 40.60 -20.84 -8.32
C THR A 440 40.21 -20.27 -6.97
N ALA A 441 39.02 -20.59 -6.48
CA ALA A 441 38.60 -20.26 -5.13
C ALA A 441 37.65 -21.32 -4.59
N THR A 442 37.51 -21.38 -3.28
CA THR A 442 36.66 -22.34 -2.58
C THR A 442 35.44 -21.61 -2.01
N ALA A 443 34.24 -22.08 -2.32
CA ALA A 443 33.01 -21.51 -1.76
C ALA A 443 32.83 -21.84 -0.26
N LYS A 444 31.99 -21.05 0.42
CA LYS A 444 31.65 -21.23 1.85
C LYS A 444 30.57 -22.28 2.12
N ASP A 445 30.13 -22.99 1.09
CA ASP A 445 29.13 -24.05 1.22
C ASP A 445 29.64 -25.20 2.09
N SER A 446 28.70 -26.03 2.55
CA SER A 446 29.00 -27.18 3.42
C SER A 446 30.08 -28.13 2.87
N ARG A 447 30.26 -28.20 1.54
CA ARG A 447 31.23 -29.08 0.88
C ARG A 447 32.51 -28.38 0.45
N ARG A 448 32.65 -27.07 0.70
CA ARG A 448 33.80 -26.28 0.26
C ARG A 448 34.07 -26.49 -1.23
N THR A 449 33.06 -26.22 -2.05
CA THR A 449 33.09 -26.48 -3.48
C THR A 449 34.17 -25.63 -4.15
N LEU A 450 35.08 -26.28 -4.87
CA LEU A 450 36.10 -25.60 -5.69
C LEU A 450 35.44 -24.97 -6.93
N ILE A 451 35.77 -23.71 -7.19
CA ILE A 451 35.32 -22.93 -8.33
C ILE A 451 36.56 -22.49 -9.09
N CYS A 452 36.53 -22.65 -10.41
CA CYS A 452 37.64 -22.31 -11.29
C CYS A 452 37.18 -21.38 -12.41
N GLU A 453 37.98 -20.37 -12.72
CA GLU A 453 37.90 -19.53 -13.91
C GLU A 453 39.27 -19.54 -14.60
N ARG A 454 39.29 -19.31 -15.91
CA ARG A 454 40.54 -19.24 -16.68
C ARG A 454 40.47 -18.06 -17.65
N SER A 455 41.64 -17.56 -18.04
CA SER A 455 41.74 -16.55 -19.08
C SER A 455 41.13 -17.04 -20.40
N PRO A 456 40.68 -16.13 -21.28
CA PRO A 456 40.53 -16.46 -22.69
C PRO A 456 41.90 -16.85 -23.27
N VAL A 457 41.93 -17.81 -24.19
CA VAL A 457 43.19 -18.22 -24.86
C VAL A 457 43.61 -17.10 -25.80
N ARG A 458 44.78 -16.50 -25.58
CA ARG A 458 45.36 -15.47 -26.45
C ARG A 458 46.49 -16.08 -27.27
N GLU A 459 46.53 -15.82 -28.58
CA GLU A 459 47.60 -16.32 -29.45
C GLU A 459 48.91 -15.57 -29.18
N GLU A 460 50.02 -16.28 -29.00
CA GLU A 460 51.35 -15.68 -29.01
C GLU A 460 51.55 -14.95 -30.35
N LYS A 461 51.75 -13.63 -30.33
CA LYS A 461 52.34 -12.93 -31.47
C LYS A 461 53.78 -13.44 -31.61
N LYS A 462 53.97 -14.50 -32.41
CA LYS A 462 55.31 -14.92 -32.84
C LYS A 462 55.96 -13.74 -33.55
N ALA A 463 56.97 -13.16 -32.91
CA ALA A 463 57.84 -12.18 -33.56
C ALA A 463 58.40 -12.84 -34.83
N LYS A 464 58.01 -12.31 -36.00
CA LYS A 464 58.65 -12.66 -37.27
C LYS A 464 60.11 -12.23 -37.13
N LYS A 465 61.01 -13.22 -37.00
CA LYS A 465 62.45 -13.04 -37.20
C LYS A 465 62.73 -12.72 -38.66
#